data_AF-A0A2J5HXA7-F1
#
_entry.id   AF-A0A2J5HXA7-F1
#
_cell.length_a   1.000
_cell.length_b   1.000
_cell.length_c   1.000
_cell.angle_alpha   90.00
_cell.angle_beta   90.00
_cell.angle_gamma   90.00
#
_symmetry.space_group_name_H-M   'P 1'
#
loop_
_entity.id
_entity.type
_entity.pdbx_description
1 polymer ?
#
loop_
_entity_poly.entity_id
_entity_poly.type
_entity_poly.pdbx_seq_one_letter_code
_entity_poly.pdbx_strand_id
1 'polypeptide(L)'
;MSKRKPDEASTPASAPKTTHLTSRNPPWTYLKLQLTHQPNTSNTTKSQPLDPLTARTHLTSALSQFLGLTGTAIPLDILKITTPGLDAAGDDGSINTKTSQEKIVWVRVPRADATAVVDALSSWIGGGNGGGGGEGGDDDAVGAVAWR
;
A
#
# COMPACT_ATOMS: atom_id res chain seq x y z
N MET A 1 60.26 -11.39 44.81
CA MET A 1 59.37 -10.61 43.92
C MET A 1 58.22 -11.50 43.46
N SER A 2 56.98 -11.22 43.87
CA SER A 2 55.75 -11.63 43.15
C SER A 2 54.67 -10.59 43.46
N LYS A 3 54.10 -9.98 42.41
CA LYS A 3 53.24 -8.78 42.45
C LYS A 3 51.77 -9.12 42.79
N ARG A 4 51.12 -8.12 43.40
CA ARG A 4 49.68 -7.89 43.75
C ARG A 4 48.74 -8.14 42.54
N LYS A 5 47.43 -8.42 42.66
CA LYS A 5 46.33 -7.54 43.14
C LYS A 5 44.95 -8.26 42.95
N PRO A 6 43.85 -7.89 43.66
CA PRO A 6 42.64 -8.70 43.85
C PRO A 6 41.51 -8.47 42.83
N ASP A 7 40.54 -9.40 42.87
CA ASP A 7 39.18 -9.41 42.32
C ASP A 7 38.43 -8.08 42.57
N GLU A 8 37.90 -7.41 41.53
CA GLU A 8 36.63 -6.66 41.56
C GLU A 8 36.20 -6.16 40.16
N ALA A 9 34.88 -6.10 39.98
CA ALA A 9 34.10 -5.36 38.98
C ALA A 9 33.80 -6.05 37.63
N SER A 10 32.77 -6.91 37.66
CA SER A 10 31.90 -7.18 36.52
C SER A 10 31.25 -5.88 36.03
N THR A 11 31.72 -5.33 34.91
CA THR A 11 31.00 -4.27 34.18
C THR A 11 29.92 -4.94 33.32
N PRO A 12 28.61 -4.79 33.61
CA PRO A 12 27.60 -5.26 32.68
C PRO A 12 27.70 -4.40 31.42
N ALA A 13 28.01 -5.04 30.30
CA ALA A 13 27.94 -4.44 28.98
C ALA A 13 26.57 -3.79 28.82
N SER A 14 26.54 -2.46 28.76
CA SER A 14 25.32 -1.67 28.66
C SER A 14 24.57 -2.07 27.39
N ALA A 15 23.48 -2.83 27.53
CA ALA A 15 22.56 -3.10 26.44
C ALA A 15 22.11 -1.77 25.79
N PRO A 16 21.99 -1.71 24.45
CA PRO A 16 21.59 -0.48 23.77
C PRO A 16 20.20 -0.07 24.27
N LYS A 17 20.13 1.09 24.92
CA LYS A 17 18.90 1.62 25.49
C LYS A 17 18.02 2.11 24.35
N THR A 18 17.02 1.32 23.97
CA THR A 18 16.03 1.68 22.95
C THR A 18 15.28 2.94 23.40
N THR A 19 15.65 4.09 22.84
CA THR A 19 14.93 5.34 23.06
C THR A 19 13.69 5.37 22.19
N HIS A 20 12.52 5.21 22.81
CA HIS A 20 11.24 5.26 22.11
C HIS A 20 10.83 6.72 21.91
N LEU A 21 11.02 7.25 20.70
CA LEU A 21 10.63 8.61 20.35
C LEU A 21 9.24 8.59 19.69
N THR A 22 8.21 9.00 20.42
CA THR A 22 6.86 9.14 19.86
C THR A 22 6.65 10.59 19.41
N SER A 23 6.62 10.84 18.11
CA SER A 23 6.08 12.11 17.61
C SER A 23 4.57 12.13 17.86
N ARG A 24 4.09 13.07 18.67
CA ARG A 24 2.66 13.15 19.06
C ARG A 24 1.77 13.66 17.92
N ASN A 25 2.35 14.41 16.97
CA ASN A 25 1.64 14.93 15.80
C ASN A 25 2.52 14.78 14.54
N PRO A 26 2.70 13.55 14.02
CA PRO A 26 3.45 13.36 12.80
C PRO A 26 2.74 14.06 11.63
N PRO A 27 3.48 14.80 10.77
CA PRO A 27 2.89 15.52 9.65
C PRO A 27 2.35 14.59 8.55
N TRP A 28 2.80 13.34 8.52
CA TRP A 28 2.43 12.32 7.54
C TRP A 28 1.67 11.16 8.18
N THR A 29 0.71 10.63 7.43
CA THR A 29 -0.02 9.40 7.74
C THR A 29 0.28 8.37 6.65
N TYR A 30 0.35 7.10 7.04
CA TYR A 30 0.65 5.97 6.18
C TYR A 30 -0.61 5.13 6.01
N LEU A 31 -1.00 4.88 4.76
CA LEU A 31 -2.18 4.09 4.43
C LEU A 31 -1.75 2.81 3.69
N LYS A 32 -2.33 1.69 4.10
CA LYS A 32 -2.23 0.41 3.40
C LYS A 32 -3.49 0.26 2.55
N LEU A 33 -3.31 0.18 1.24
CA LEU A 33 -4.39 0.07 0.27
C LEU A 33 -4.35 -1.31 -0.36
N GLN A 34 -5.50 -1.95 -0.49
CA GLN A 34 -5.66 -3.19 -1.22
C GLN A 34 -6.45 -2.94 -2.50
N LEU A 35 -5.88 -3.28 -3.66
CA LEU A 35 -6.60 -3.26 -4.91
C LEU A 35 -7.43 -4.54 -5.03
N THR A 36 -8.74 -4.37 -5.16
CA THR A 36 -9.69 -5.47 -5.36
C THR A 36 -10.25 -5.43 -6.75
N HIS A 37 -10.39 -6.61 -7.36
CA HIS A 37 -11.00 -6.78 -8.67
C HIS A 37 -12.43 -7.31 -8.51
N GLN A 38 -13.35 -6.86 -9.35
CA GLN A 38 -14.72 -7.40 -9.37
C GLN A 38 -14.75 -8.91 -9.67
N PRO A 39 -15.76 -9.66 -9.16
CA PRO A 39 -15.79 -11.12 -9.26
C PRO A 39 -15.69 -11.63 -10.71
N ASN A 40 -16.35 -10.95 -11.65
CA ASN A 40 -16.45 -11.34 -13.07
C ASN A 40 -15.22 -10.99 -13.92
N THR A 41 -14.13 -10.49 -13.31
CA THR A 41 -12.93 -10.13 -14.06
C THR A 41 -12.07 -11.35 -14.37
N SER A 42 -11.55 -11.41 -15.60
CA SER A 42 -10.74 -12.50 -16.12
C SER A 42 -9.50 -12.76 -15.26
N ASN A 43 -9.12 -14.03 -15.10
CA ASN A 43 -7.94 -14.39 -14.28
C ASN A 43 -6.64 -13.79 -14.85
N THR A 44 -6.56 -13.55 -16.16
CA THR A 44 -5.41 -12.87 -16.78
C THR A 44 -5.23 -11.45 -16.21
N THR A 45 -6.30 -10.68 -16.01
CA THR A 45 -6.23 -9.31 -15.47
C THR A 45 -5.99 -9.29 -13.96
N LYS A 46 -6.52 -10.28 -13.23
CA LYS A 46 -6.22 -10.47 -11.80
C LYS A 46 -4.73 -10.77 -11.58
N SER A 47 -4.13 -11.60 -12.42
CA SER A 47 -2.72 -11.98 -12.30
C SER A 47 -1.72 -10.95 -12.84
N GLN A 48 -2.16 -9.92 -13.58
CA GLN A 48 -1.26 -8.85 -14.03
C GLN A 48 -0.62 -8.14 -12.82
N PRO A 49 0.70 -7.95 -12.77
CA PRO A 49 1.33 -7.19 -11.69
C PRO A 49 0.80 -5.74 -11.65
N LEU A 50 0.73 -5.16 -10.46
CA LEU A 50 0.36 -3.75 -10.28
C LEU A 50 1.61 -2.87 -10.46
N ASP A 51 1.65 -2.14 -11.57
CA ASP A 51 2.73 -1.19 -11.81
C ASP A 51 2.57 0.10 -10.98
N PRO A 52 3.68 0.74 -10.56
CA PRO A 52 3.62 2.00 -9.81
C PRO A 52 2.90 3.13 -10.54
N LEU A 53 3.06 3.22 -11.86
CA LEU A 53 2.40 4.24 -12.67
C LEU A 53 0.89 4.04 -12.69
N THR A 54 0.43 2.79 -12.91
CA THR A 54 -0.99 2.43 -12.91
C THR A 54 -1.62 2.70 -11.55
N ALA A 55 -0.95 2.33 -10.46
CA ALA A 55 -1.40 2.66 -9.10
C ALA A 55 -1.55 4.18 -8.93
N ARG A 56 -0.55 4.98 -9.34
CA ARG A 56 -0.62 6.44 -9.24
C ARG A 56 -1.78 7.02 -10.07
N THR A 57 -2.00 6.50 -11.27
CA THR A 57 -3.13 6.91 -12.13
C THR A 57 -4.46 6.67 -11.42
N HIS A 58 -4.69 5.48 -10.87
CA HIS A 58 -5.92 5.15 -10.14
C HIS A 58 -6.14 6.04 -8.91
N LEU A 59 -5.09 6.26 -8.11
CA LEU A 59 -5.15 7.13 -6.94
C LEU A 59 -5.49 8.57 -7.33
N THR A 60 -4.86 9.08 -8.41
CA THR A 60 -5.11 10.44 -8.91
C THR A 60 -6.52 10.57 -9.48
N SER A 61 -7.01 9.55 -10.21
CA SER A 61 -8.37 9.51 -10.72
C SER A 61 -9.40 9.55 -9.60
N ALA A 62 -9.20 8.79 -8.52
CA ALA A 62 -10.09 8.79 -7.35
C ALA A 62 -10.15 10.17 -6.69
N LEU A 63 -9.00 10.77 -6.42
CA LEU A 63 -8.92 12.10 -5.80
C LEU A 63 -9.52 13.19 -6.70
N SER A 64 -9.30 13.11 -8.01
CA SER A 64 -9.90 14.03 -8.98
C SER A 64 -11.42 13.88 -9.06
N GLN A 65 -11.95 12.65 -9.02
CA GLN A 65 -13.39 12.42 -9.06
C GLN A 65 -14.10 12.90 -7.79
N PHE A 66 -13.49 12.74 -6.62
CA PHE A 66 -14.10 13.10 -5.33
C PHE A 66 -13.90 14.58 -4.96
N LEU A 67 -12.69 15.13 -5.16
CA LEU A 67 -12.30 16.48 -4.72
C LEU A 67 -12.02 17.44 -5.88
N GLY A 68 -12.01 16.97 -7.13
CA GLY A 68 -11.65 17.80 -8.28
C GLY A 68 -10.16 18.18 -8.31
N LEU A 69 -9.87 19.38 -8.82
CA LEU A 69 -8.50 19.89 -8.97
C LEU A 69 -7.72 19.92 -7.65
N THR A 70 -8.38 20.21 -6.53
CA THR A 70 -7.72 20.27 -5.22
C THR A 70 -7.26 18.90 -4.74
N GLY A 71 -7.99 17.83 -5.06
CA GLY A 71 -7.58 16.46 -4.77
C GLY A 71 -6.28 16.08 -5.44
N THR A 72 -6.05 16.56 -6.66
CA THR A 72 -4.80 16.30 -7.39
C THR A 72 -3.60 17.08 -6.85
N ALA A 73 -3.85 18.14 -6.06
CA ALA A 73 -2.81 18.93 -5.40
C ALA A 73 -2.35 18.32 -4.07
N ILE A 74 -3.04 17.29 -3.55
CA ILE A 74 -2.63 16.59 -2.32
C ILE A 74 -1.34 15.82 -2.61
N PRO A 75 -0.25 16.06 -1.85
CA PRO A 75 0.99 15.35 -2.04
C PRO A 75 0.84 13.90 -1.59
N LEU A 76 0.83 12.96 -2.54
CA LEU A 76 0.74 11.53 -2.31
C LEU A 76 1.97 10.84 -2.88
N ASP A 77 2.62 10.02 -2.06
CA ASP A 77 3.76 9.21 -2.51
C ASP A 77 3.55 7.73 -2.21
N ILE A 78 3.93 6.90 -3.18
CA ILE A 78 3.91 5.44 -3.07
C ILE A 78 5.23 4.98 -2.46
N LEU A 79 5.14 4.20 -1.39
CA LEU A 79 6.29 3.72 -0.62
C LEU A 79 6.67 2.29 -0.99
N LYS A 80 5.67 1.43 -1.15
CA LYS A 80 5.86 0.01 -1.45
C LYS A 80 4.66 -0.52 -2.21
N ILE A 81 4.92 -1.38 -3.18
CA ILE A 81 3.92 -2.17 -3.88
C ILE A 81 4.27 -3.64 -3.69
N THR A 82 3.28 -4.42 -3.30
CA THR A 82 3.35 -5.86 -3.10
C THR A 82 2.37 -6.46 -4.08
N THR A 83 2.89 -7.23 -5.03
CA THR A 83 2.10 -7.87 -6.09
C THR A 83 2.43 -9.34 -6.13
N PRO A 84 1.42 -10.22 -6.13
CA PRO A 84 1.65 -11.66 -6.19
C PRO A 84 2.41 -12.01 -7.47
N GLY A 85 3.66 -12.45 -7.33
CA GLY A 85 4.49 -12.94 -8.44
C GLY A 85 5.81 -12.19 -8.67
N LEU A 86 5.97 -10.97 -8.17
CA LEU A 86 7.24 -10.22 -8.27
C LEU A 86 8.08 -10.30 -6.98
N ASP A 87 7.42 -10.37 -5.84
CA ASP A 87 8.01 -10.50 -4.50
C ASP A 87 8.30 -11.95 -4.09
N ALA A 88 7.70 -12.93 -4.78
CA ALA A 88 7.99 -14.36 -4.61
C ALA A 88 9.36 -14.79 -5.19
N ALA A 89 10.10 -13.89 -5.85
CA ALA A 89 11.41 -14.18 -6.42
C ALA A 89 12.58 -14.04 -5.42
N GLY A 90 12.31 -13.64 -4.17
CA GLY A 90 13.34 -13.46 -3.16
C GLY A 90 12.82 -13.63 -1.73
N ASP A 91 12.55 -14.88 -1.32
CA ASP A 91 12.77 -15.42 0.03
C ASP A 91 12.41 -16.92 0.02
N ASP A 92 13.37 -17.76 0.40
CA ASP A 92 13.20 -19.21 0.60
C ASP A 92 12.41 -19.44 1.90
N GLY A 93 11.16 -19.89 1.80
CA GLY A 93 10.35 -20.13 2.99
C GLY A 93 8.85 -20.22 2.72
N SER A 94 8.45 -21.21 1.93
CA SER A 94 7.05 -21.61 1.75
C SER A 94 6.32 -21.74 3.09
N ILE A 95 5.40 -20.82 3.37
CA ILE A 95 4.21 -21.13 4.13
C ILE A 95 3.06 -21.05 3.15
N ASN A 96 2.35 -22.16 2.99
CA ASN A 96 1.12 -22.32 2.22
C ASN A 96 -0.01 -21.41 2.75
N THR A 97 0.14 -20.10 2.67
CA THR A 97 -1.01 -19.20 2.75
C THR A 97 -1.59 -19.17 1.35
N LYS A 98 -2.88 -19.52 1.23
CA LYS A 98 -3.71 -19.18 0.08
C LYS A 98 -3.78 -17.65 0.01
N THR A 99 -2.69 -16.99 -0.37
CA THR A 99 -2.65 -15.56 -0.55
C THR A 99 -3.45 -15.33 -1.81
N SER A 100 -4.76 -15.07 -1.61
CA SER A 100 -5.61 -14.38 -2.56
C SER A 100 -4.74 -13.36 -3.30
N GLN A 101 -4.88 -13.26 -4.62
CA GLN A 101 -4.05 -12.42 -5.49
C GLN A 101 -4.23 -10.92 -5.13
N GLU A 102 -3.71 -10.52 -3.97
CA GLU A 102 -3.94 -9.25 -3.31
C GLU A 102 -2.78 -8.33 -3.67
N LYS A 103 -3.13 -7.23 -4.33
CA LYS A 103 -2.19 -6.20 -4.70
C LYS A 103 -2.25 -5.13 -3.63
N ILE A 104 -1.18 -5.01 -2.84
CA ILE A 104 -1.12 -4.08 -1.71
C ILE A 104 -0.22 -2.91 -2.10
N VAL A 105 -0.67 -1.69 -1.81
CA VAL A 105 0.08 -0.45 -2.01
C VAL A 105 0.15 0.30 -0.69
N TRP A 106 1.35 0.71 -0.31
CA TRP A 106 1.58 1.60 0.83
C TRP A 106 1.78 3.02 0.33
N VAL A 107 0.98 3.95 0.84
CA VAL A 107 1.09 5.36 0.48
C VAL A 107 1.30 6.22 1.72
N ARG A 108 1.99 7.35 1.54
CA ARG A 108 2.01 8.45 2.52
C ARG A 108 1.18 9.62 2.03
N VAL A 109 0.48 10.25 2.95
CA VAL A 109 -0.33 11.45 2.73
C VAL A 109 -0.21 12.41 3.92
N PRO A 110 -0.40 13.73 3.74
CA PRO A 110 -0.48 14.66 4.86
C PRO A 110 -1.58 14.24 5.81
N ARG A 111 -1.32 14.39 7.12
CA ARG A 111 -2.28 14.01 8.15
C ARG A 111 -3.61 14.76 8.03
N ALA A 112 -3.59 16.01 7.56
CA ALA A 112 -4.77 16.85 7.39
C ALA A 112 -5.73 16.31 6.30
N ASP A 113 -5.17 15.69 5.25
CA ASP A 113 -5.93 15.22 4.09
C ASP A 113 -6.27 13.73 4.16
N ALA A 114 -5.81 13.03 5.20
CA ALA A 114 -5.92 11.57 5.31
C ALA A 114 -7.37 11.07 5.23
N THR A 115 -8.32 11.77 5.88
CA THR A 115 -9.74 11.39 5.85
C THR A 115 -10.33 11.57 4.45
N ALA A 116 -10.08 12.71 3.80
CA ALA A 116 -10.55 12.99 2.46
C ALA A 116 -9.99 12.00 1.43
N VAL A 117 -8.72 11.58 1.60
CA VAL A 117 -8.11 10.54 0.77
C VAL A 117 -8.79 9.19 0.99
N VAL A 118 -9.07 8.80 2.23
CA VAL A 118 -9.77 7.53 2.52
C VAL A 118 -11.19 7.53 1.95
N ASP A 119 -11.92 8.64 2.09
CA ASP A 119 -13.28 8.79 1.55
C ASP A 119 -13.27 8.70 0.01
N ALA A 120 -12.33 9.40 -0.64
CA ALA A 120 -12.15 9.35 -2.09
C ALA A 120 -11.83 7.94 -2.58
N LEU A 121 -10.88 7.24 -1.94
CA LEU A 121 -10.43 5.92 -2.38
C LEU A 121 -11.47 4.84 -2.12
N SER A 122 -12.17 4.90 -0.99
CA SER A 122 -13.18 3.91 -0.61
C SER A 122 -14.43 3.94 -1.51
N SER A 123 -14.76 5.13 -2.04
CA SER A 123 -15.89 5.36 -2.93
C SER A 123 -15.55 5.19 -4.42
N TRP A 124 -14.27 5.05 -4.75
CA TRP A 124 -13.82 4.98 -6.14
C TRP A 124 -13.89 3.57 -6.73
N ILE A 125 -14.40 3.49 -7.97
CA ILE A 125 -14.35 2.30 -8.82
C ILE A 125 -13.70 2.69 -10.16
N GLY A 126 -12.54 2.11 -10.45
CA GLY A 126 -11.86 2.21 -11.74
C GLY A 126 -12.27 1.10 -12.70
N GLY A 127 -12.07 1.30 -14.00
CA GLY A 127 -12.25 0.25 -15.02
C GLY A 127 -13.63 0.16 -15.67
N GLY A 128 -14.60 1.00 -15.29
CA GLY A 128 -15.88 1.10 -16.00
C GLY A 128 -15.91 2.30 -16.93
N ASN A 129 -15.76 2.09 -18.24
CA ASN A 129 -16.31 3.06 -19.20
C ASN A 129 -17.84 2.88 -19.18
N GLY A 130 -18.52 3.52 -18.23
CA GLY A 130 -19.92 3.26 -17.92
C GLY A 130 -20.72 4.51 -17.60
N GLY A 131 -20.57 5.55 -18.41
CA GLY A 131 -21.64 6.51 -18.58
C GLY A 131 -22.67 5.93 -19.55
N GLY A 132 -23.78 5.40 -19.03
CA GLY A 132 -24.99 5.11 -19.80
C GLY A 132 -25.05 3.74 -20.46
N GLY A 133 -26.24 3.11 -20.39
CA GLY A 133 -26.52 1.77 -20.88
C GLY A 133 -26.12 1.53 -22.33
N GLY A 134 -25.44 0.41 -22.54
CA GLY A 134 -25.13 -0.15 -23.85
C GLY A 134 -25.37 -1.65 -23.79
N GLU A 135 -26.43 -2.07 -24.46
CA GLU A 135 -26.85 -3.44 -24.66
C GLU A 135 -25.90 -4.10 -25.67
N GLY A 136 -25.32 -5.26 -25.32
CA GLY A 136 -24.71 -6.20 -26.27
C GLY A 136 -23.25 -5.95 -26.66
N GLY A 137 -22.38 -6.91 -26.31
CA GLY A 137 -21.03 -7.01 -26.83
C GLY A 137 -20.20 -8.01 -26.04
N ASP A 138 -19.81 -9.13 -26.67
CA ASP A 138 -18.75 -10.02 -26.19
C ASP A 138 -17.41 -9.29 -26.26
N ASP A 139 -17.17 -8.38 -25.33
CA ASP A 139 -15.91 -7.65 -25.20
C ASP A 139 -15.31 -7.95 -23.83
N ASP A 140 -14.04 -8.36 -23.80
CA ASP A 140 -13.23 -8.59 -22.60
C ASP A 140 -13.44 -7.45 -21.60
N ALA A 141 -14.36 -7.66 -20.65
CA ALA A 141 -14.79 -6.62 -19.73
C ALA A 141 -13.57 -6.11 -18.97
N VAL A 142 -13.16 -4.88 -19.30
CA VAL A 142 -12.04 -4.19 -18.66
C VAL A 142 -12.35 -4.17 -17.17
N GLY A 143 -11.64 -5.00 -16.43
CA GLY A 143 -12.16 -5.44 -15.15
C GLY A 143 -12.22 -4.31 -14.15
N ALA A 144 -13.40 -4.02 -13.58
CA ALA A 144 -13.50 -2.95 -12.61
C ALA A 144 -12.69 -3.26 -11.34
N VAL A 145 -12.04 -2.21 -10.82
CA VAL A 145 -11.12 -2.25 -9.70
C VAL A 145 -11.52 -1.23 -8.65
N ALA A 146 -11.30 -1.54 -7.37
CA ALA A 146 -11.60 -0.63 -6.27
C ALA A 146 -10.52 -0.73 -5.17
N TRP A 147 -10.32 0.39 -4.46
CA TRP A 147 -9.44 0.44 -3.29
C TRP A 147 -10.23 0.06 -2.02
N ARG A 148 -9.57 -0.71 -1.16
CA ARG A 148 -10.08 -1.18 0.13
C ARG A 148 -9.02 -0.99 1.22
#